data_AF-A0A7X8CJW0-F1
#
_entry.id   AF-A0A7X8CJW0-F1
#
_cell.length_a   1.000
_cell.length_b   1.000
_cell.length_c   1.000
_cell.angle_alpha   90.00
_cell.angle_beta   90.00
_cell.angle_gamma   90.00
#
_symmetry.space_group_name_H-M   'P 1'
#
loop_
_entity.id
_entity.type
_entity.pdbx_description
1 polymer ?
#
loop_
_entity_poly.entity_id
_entity_poly.type
_entity_poly.pdbx_seq_one_letter_code
_entity_poly.pdbx_strand_id
1 'polypeptide(L)'
;MDWNNLICTWSDKIRSQSNQRFIETVIKKYPVELYLPENTNFEGSIHVKGLIRLEGKVNGKIYCPIAIIAEKALVTAEIEAHCLYIEGHFRGIARVSFLYLSKLGQCEGNIKTQCIFVEEGARMQSKVTIEKKDIPPQSELITPSENQ
;
A
#
# COMPACT_ATOMS: atom_id res chain seq x y z
N MET A 1 -13.61 -7.36 10.72
CA MET A 1 -13.60 -6.75 9.37
C MET A 1 -12.81 -7.67 8.47
N ASP A 2 -13.42 -8.13 7.37
CA ASP A 2 -12.89 -9.22 6.55
C ASP A 2 -12.04 -8.68 5.40
N TRP A 3 -10.73 -8.56 5.66
CA TRP A 3 -9.74 -8.02 4.72
C TRP A 3 -9.55 -8.90 3.48
N ASN A 4 -9.85 -10.20 3.56
CA ASN A 4 -9.69 -11.13 2.45
C ASN A 4 -10.71 -10.86 1.34
N ASN A 5 -11.95 -10.55 1.72
CA ASN A 5 -13.03 -10.26 0.76
C ASN A 5 -12.78 -8.93 0.01
N LEU A 6 -12.15 -7.96 0.68
CA LEU A 6 -11.70 -6.71 0.07
C LEU A 6 -10.55 -6.93 -0.92
N ILE A 7 -9.59 -7.81 -0.62
CA ILE A 7 -8.45 -8.15 -1.48
C ILE A 7 -8.91 -8.86 -2.76
N CYS A 8 -9.86 -9.80 -2.66
CA CYS A 8 -10.41 -10.51 -3.83
C CYS A 8 -11.17 -9.57 -4.78
N THR A 9 -12.08 -8.76 -4.24
CA THR A 9 -12.83 -7.76 -5.03
C THR A 9 -11.88 -6.74 -5.70
N TRP A 10 -10.76 -6.44 -5.03
CA TRP A 10 -9.67 -5.61 -5.56
C TRP A 10 -9.06 -6.22 -6.83
N SER A 11 -8.71 -7.51 -6.78
CA SER A 11 -8.03 -8.23 -7.87
C SER A 11 -8.87 -8.26 -9.16
N ASP A 12 -10.17 -8.51 -9.02
CA ASP A 12 -11.09 -8.62 -10.16
C ASP A 12 -11.39 -7.26 -10.79
N LYS A 13 -11.49 -6.20 -9.98
CA LYS A 13 -11.81 -4.84 -10.46
C LYS A 13 -10.62 -4.15 -11.14
N ILE A 14 -9.39 -4.52 -10.77
CA ILE A 14 -8.14 -4.11 -11.41
C ILE A 14 -8.05 -4.55 -12.89
N ARG A 15 -8.78 -5.62 -13.26
CA ARG A 15 -8.71 -6.20 -14.61
C ARG A 15 -9.59 -5.50 -15.65
N SER A 16 -10.57 -4.65 -15.29
CA SER A 16 -11.65 -4.23 -16.22
C SER A 16 -11.85 -2.72 -16.45
N GLN A 17 -10.79 -1.92 -16.48
CA GLN A 17 -10.74 -0.48 -16.83
C GLN A 17 -10.87 0.53 -15.66
N SER A 18 -9.96 1.51 -15.68
CA SER A 18 -9.82 2.69 -14.79
C SER A 18 -9.03 2.49 -13.48
N ASN A 19 -7.80 1.96 -13.56
CA ASN A 19 -6.93 1.73 -12.39
C ASN A 19 -6.67 2.98 -11.52
N GLN A 20 -6.72 4.20 -12.07
CA GLN A 20 -6.60 5.46 -11.31
C GLN A 20 -7.80 5.74 -10.39
N ARG A 21 -9.04 5.49 -10.84
CA ARG A 21 -10.27 5.80 -10.06
C ARG A 21 -10.38 4.99 -8.78
N PHE A 22 -9.77 3.81 -8.75
CA PHE A 22 -9.95 2.88 -7.66
C PHE A 22 -9.11 3.24 -6.43
N ILE A 23 -7.85 3.65 -6.61
CA ILE A 23 -7.01 4.12 -5.50
C ILE A 23 -7.59 5.39 -4.89
N GLU A 24 -8.07 6.34 -5.70
CA GLU A 24 -8.78 7.52 -5.20
C GLU A 24 -10.00 7.14 -4.35
N THR A 25 -10.73 6.11 -4.76
CA THR A 25 -11.91 5.62 -4.01
C THR A 25 -11.51 4.99 -2.68
N VAL A 26 -10.44 4.21 -2.66
CA VAL A 26 -9.90 3.61 -1.43
C VAL A 26 -9.43 4.71 -0.49
N ILE A 27 -8.58 5.62 -0.94
CA ILE A 27 -8.05 6.72 -0.11
C ILE A 27 -9.19 7.60 0.44
N LYS A 28 -10.23 7.89 -0.34
CA LYS A 28 -11.41 8.67 0.12
C LYS A 28 -12.25 7.95 1.17
N LYS A 29 -12.20 6.62 1.24
CA LYS A 29 -13.05 5.83 2.15
C LYS A 29 -12.46 5.69 3.55
N TYR A 30 -11.14 5.79 3.71
CA TYR A 30 -10.47 5.56 4.99
C TYR A 30 -10.03 6.88 5.64
N PRO A 31 -10.36 7.11 6.93
CA PRO A 31 -9.88 8.28 7.64
C PRO A 31 -8.35 8.21 7.82
N VAL A 32 -7.70 9.36 7.74
CA VAL A 32 -6.27 9.50 8.04
C VAL A 32 -6.09 9.41 9.56
N GLU A 33 -5.40 8.37 10.04
CA GLU A 33 -5.12 8.19 11.47
C GLU A 33 -3.85 8.93 11.90
N LEU A 34 -2.86 9.02 11.00
CA LEU A 34 -1.62 9.74 11.24
C LEU A 34 -1.23 10.56 10.02
N TYR A 35 -0.93 11.82 10.25
CA TYR A 35 -0.47 12.77 9.26
C TYR A 35 0.87 13.37 9.72
N LEU A 36 1.91 13.25 8.89
CA LEU A 36 3.21 13.87 9.11
C LEU A 36 3.42 15.03 8.12
N PRO A 37 3.30 16.30 8.56
CA PRO A 37 3.45 17.47 7.70
C PRO A 37 4.85 17.64 7.09
N GLU A 38 4.95 18.41 6.00
CA GLU A 38 6.19 18.74 5.26
C GLU A 38 7.37 19.16 6.16
N ASN A 39 7.11 20.01 7.16
CA ASN A 39 8.15 20.56 8.06
C ASN A 39 8.45 19.66 9.27
N THR A 40 8.29 18.35 9.12
CA THR A 40 8.52 17.36 10.18
C THR A 40 9.64 16.42 9.79
N ASN A 41 10.56 16.17 10.73
CA ASN A 41 11.54 15.10 10.63
C ASN A 41 11.19 14.06 11.69
N PHE A 42 10.96 12.82 11.27
CA PHE A 42 10.71 11.71 12.17
C PHE A 42 11.81 10.67 12.03
N GLU A 43 12.33 10.20 13.17
CA GLU A 43 13.29 9.09 13.23
C GLU A 43 12.80 8.05 14.25
N GLY A 44 12.62 6.80 13.82
CA GLY A 44 12.18 5.74 14.71
C GLY A 44 11.23 4.73 14.06
N SER A 45 10.29 4.20 14.84
CA SER A 45 9.33 3.20 14.39
C SER A 45 7.89 3.69 14.55
N ILE A 46 7.09 3.56 13.51
CA ILE A 46 5.68 3.95 13.47
C ILE A 46 4.82 2.70 13.32
N HIS A 47 3.83 2.53 14.19
CA HIS A 47 2.81 1.50 14.08
C HIS A 47 1.44 2.16 14.11
N VAL A 48 0.69 2.03 13.02
CA VAL A 48 -0.63 2.65 12.83
C VAL A 48 -1.61 1.59 12.35
N LYS A 49 -2.84 1.60 12.86
CA LYS A 49 -3.86 0.60 12.51
C LYS A 49 -4.73 0.98 11.31
N GLY A 50 -4.57 2.20 10.80
CA GLY A 50 -5.23 2.71 9.61
C GLY A 50 -4.29 3.39 8.63
N LEU A 51 -4.79 4.44 7.99
CA LEU A 51 -4.08 5.14 6.92
C LEU A 51 -3.09 6.15 7.49
N ILE A 52 -1.84 6.09 7.02
CA ILE A 52 -0.80 7.09 7.29
C ILE A 52 -0.50 7.91 6.05
N ARG A 53 -0.42 9.24 6.20
CA ARG A 53 -0.01 10.17 5.15
C ARG A 53 1.27 10.90 5.56
N LEU A 54 2.28 10.83 4.70
CA LEU A 54 3.61 11.36 4.92
C LEU A 54 3.89 12.48 3.92
N GLU A 55 4.24 13.66 4.40
CA GLU A 55 4.65 14.81 3.58
C GLU A 55 6.06 15.32 3.93
N GLY A 56 6.58 14.98 5.12
CA GLY A 56 7.91 15.39 5.60
C GLY A 56 9.02 14.36 5.38
N LYS A 57 10.07 14.43 6.21
CA LYS A 57 11.19 13.47 6.19
C LYS A 57 10.98 12.38 7.23
N VAL A 58 11.07 11.12 6.81
CA VAL A 58 10.82 9.97 7.69
C VAL A 58 11.94 8.96 7.52
N ASN A 59 12.61 8.64 8.62
CA ASN A 59 13.66 7.62 8.68
C ASN A 59 13.26 6.52 9.67
N GLY A 60 13.26 5.25 9.23
CA GLY A 60 13.11 4.11 10.13
C GLY A 60 12.11 3.05 9.67
N LYS A 61 11.16 2.63 10.51
CA LYS A 61 10.25 1.51 10.23
C LYS A 61 8.80 1.93 10.30
N ILE A 62 7.98 1.43 9.37
CA ILE A 62 6.56 1.79 9.28
C ILE A 62 5.73 0.52 9.09
N TYR A 63 4.78 0.31 9.99
CA TYR A 63 3.81 -0.77 9.94
C TYR A 63 2.41 -0.17 9.91
N CYS A 64 1.69 -0.32 8.79
CA CYS A 64 0.35 0.23 8.62
C CYS A 64 -0.42 -0.47 7.50
N PRO A 65 -1.76 -0.49 7.50
CA PRO A 65 -2.51 -1.02 6.37
C PRO A 65 -2.33 -0.22 5.06
N ILE A 66 -2.34 1.12 5.14
CA ILE A 66 -2.28 2.00 3.96
C ILE A 66 -1.26 3.11 4.23
N ALA A 67 -0.23 3.20 3.39
CA ALA A 67 0.76 4.27 3.42
C ALA A 67 0.65 5.15 2.17
N ILE A 68 0.60 6.47 2.39
CA ILE A 68 0.69 7.49 1.34
C ILE A 68 1.96 8.29 1.54
N ILE A 69 2.85 8.23 0.56
CA ILE A 69 4.06 9.06 0.46
C ILE A 69 3.72 10.20 -0.50
N ALA A 70 3.41 11.38 0.01
CA ALA A 70 3.04 12.54 -0.80
C ALA A 70 4.23 13.09 -1.59
N GLU A 71 3.93 13.93 -2.59
CA GLU A 71 4.90 14.51 -3.55
C GLU A 71 6.19 15.06 -2.91
N LYS A 72 6.09 15.81 -1.81
CA LYS A 72 7.25 16.44 -1.15
C LYS A 72 7.94 15.55 -0.11
N ALA A 73 7.41 14.37 0.17
CA ALA A 73 7.93 13.50 1.20
C ALA A 73 9.27 12.87 0.80
N LEU A 74 10.16 12.75 1.77
CA LEU A 74 11.44 12.05 1.66
C LEU A 74 11.46 10.92 2.69
N VAL A 75 11.18 9.70 2.26
CA VAL A 75 11.02 8.55 3.15
C VAL A 75 12.17 7.57 2.94
N THR A 76 13.00 7.38 3.95
CA THR A 76 14.03 6.33 4.00
C THR A 76 13.66 5.28 5.04
N ALA A 77 12.92 4.24 4.64
CA ALA A 77 12.31 3.34 5.60
C ALA A 77 12.16 1.87 5.14
N GLU A 78 11.96 1.00 6.12
CA GLU A 78 11.38 -0.33 5.92
C GLU A 78 9.87 -0.25 6.15
N ILE A 79 9.08 -0.50 5.10
CA ILE A 79 7.62 -0.39 5.11
C ILE A 79 7.00 -1.78 4.97
N GLU A 80 6.07 -2.10 5.88
CA GLU A 80 5.18 -3.24 5.77
C GLU A 80 3.73 -2.75 5.75
N ALA A 81 3.04 -2.97 4.62
CA ALA A 81 1.67 -2.48 4.43
C ALA A 81 0.83 -3.34 3.49
N HIS A 82 -0.48 -3.12 3.45
CA HIS A 82 -1.32 -3.71 2.40
C HIS A 82 -1.23 -2.88 1.12
N CYS A 83 -1.39 -1.57 1.22
CA CYS A 83 -1.32 -0.64 0.09
C CYS A 83 -0.25 0.42 0.34
N LEU A 84 0.63 0.61 -0.64
CA LEU A 84 1.61 1.69 -0.65
C LEU A 84 1.41 2.54 -1.90
N TYR A 85 1.13 3.83 -1.69
CA TYR A 85 0.90 4.81 -2.73
C TYR A 85 2.00 5.87 -2.68
N ILE A 86 2.76 6.01 -3.77
CA ILE A 86 3.97 6.83 -3.83
C ILE A 86 3.80 7.94 -4.86
N GLU A 87 3.73 9.18 -4.37
CA GLU A 87 3.80 10.43 -5.15
C GLU A 87 5.14 11.15 -4.98
N GLY A 88 5.86 10.92 -3.86
CA GLY A 88 7.16 11.53 -3.56
C GLY A 88 8.34 10.57 -3.68
N HIS A 89 9.35 10.77 -2.83
CA HIS A 89 10.59 9.97 -2.87
C HIS A 89 10.60 8.91 -1.77
N PHE A 90 10.68 7.65 -2.18
CA PHE A 90 10.83 6.51 -1.30
C PHE A 90 12.16 5.80 -1.56
N ARG A 91 12.93 5.59 -0.48
CA ARG A 91 14.15 4.79 -0.48
C ARG A 91 14.07 3.72 0.60
N GLY A 92 14.31 2.46 0.26
CA GLY A 92 14.46 1.40 1.27
C GLY A 92 13.84 0.08 0.87
N ILE A 93 13.19 -0.58 1.83
CA ILE A 93 12.60 -1.90 1.65
C ILE A 93 11.10 -1.80 1.85
N ALA A 94 10.31 -2.28 0.89
CA ALA A 94 8.85 -2.33 1.02
C ALA A 94 8.34 -3.76 0.85
N ARG A 95 7.50 -4.22 1.77
CA ARG A 95 6.72 -5.47 1.67
C ARG A 95 5.25 -5.10 1.64
N VAL A 96 4.65 -5.11 0.45
CA VAL A 96 3.30 -4.56 0.26
C VAL A 96 2.41 -5.46 -0.59
N SER A 97 1.13 -5.59 -0.27
CA SER A 97 0.24 -6.37 -1.17
C SER A 97 0.10 -5.66 -2.52
N PHE A 98 -0.04 -4.34 -2.48
CA PHE A 98 -0.27 -3.48 -3.62
C PHE A 98 0.63 -2.26 -3.59
N LEU A 99 1.37 -2.06 -4.68
CA LEU A 99 2.18 -0.87 -4.90
C LEU A 99 1.57 -0.04 -6.02
N TYR A 100 1.39 1.25 -5.76
CA TYR A 100 1.03 2.23 -6.76
C TYR A 100 2.08 3.34 -6.78
N LEU A 101 2.73 3.49 -7.93
CA LEU A 101 3.72 4.53 -8.17
C LEU A 101 3.09 5.57 -9.12
N SER A 102 2.82 6.76 -8.59
CA SER A 102 2.26 7.87 -9.37
C SER A 102 3.33 8.50 -10.28
N LYS A 103 2.90 9.30 -11.25
CA LYS A 103 3.71 10.01 -12.23
C LYS A 103 4.84 10.86 -11.63
N LEU A 104 4.67 11.37 -10.41
CA LEU A 104 5.70 12.15 -9.69
C LEU A 104 6.55 11.29 -8.75
N GLY A 105 6.13 10.04 -8.53
CA GLY A 105 6.76 9.13 -7.59
C GLY A 105 8.14 8.68 -8.03
N GLN A 106 9.05 8.64 -7.07
CA GLN A 106 10.40 8.12 -7.21
C GLN A 106 10.63 7.01 -6.20
N CYS A 107 11.03 5.85 -6.69
CA CYS A 107 11.26 4.69 -5.84
C CYS A 107 12.64 4.10 -6.06
N GLU A 108 13.39 3.93 -4.97
CA GLU A 108 14.70 3.30 -4.92
C GLU A 108 14.75 2.20 -3.84
N GLY A 109 15.39 1.08 -4.16
CA GLY A 109 15.64 0.00 -3.19
C GLY A 109 15.01 -1.34 -3.57
N ASN A 110 14.41 -2.05 -2.61
CA ASN A 110 13.96 -3.44 -2.79
C ASN A 110 12.49 -3.59 -2.40
N ILE A 111 11.65 -3.96 -3.37
CA ILE A 111 10.20 -4.05 -3.19
C ILE A 111 9.77 -5.50 -3.37
N LYS A 112 9.01 -6.02 -2.41
CA LYS A 112 8.23 -7.24 -2.55
C LYS A 112 6.75 -6.86 -2.63
N THR A 113 6.09 -7.28 -3.70
CA THR A 113 4.66 -7.00 -3.87
C THR A 113 3.87 -8.10 -4.56
N GLN A 114 2.53 -8.10 -4.44
CA GLN A 114 1.69 -9.04 -5.20
C GLN A 114 1.21 -8.42 -6.50
N CYS A 115 1.05 -7.10 -6.54
CA CYS A 115 0.62 -6.36 -7.71
C CYS A 115 1.18 -4.94 -7.68
N ILE A 116 1.66 -4.48 -8.83
CA ILE A 116 2.29 -3.18 -9.01
C ILE A 116 1.61 -2.40 -10.13
N PHE A 117 1.36 -1.12 -9.89
CA PHE A 117 0.93 -0.14 -10.88
C PHE A 117 1.95 0.97 -10.95
N VAL A 118 2.34 1.33 -12.16
CA VAL A 118 3.27 2.42 -12.42
C VAL A 118 2.62 3.34 -13.45
N GLU A 119 2.44 4.60 -13.08
CA GLU A 119 1.95 5.62 -14.00
C GLU A 119 3.06 6.08 -14.95
N GLU A 120 2.64 6.57 -16.13
CA GLU A 120 3.55 7.22 -17.07
C GLU A 120 4.22 8.44 -16.42
N GLY A 121 5.54 8.55 -16.57
CA GLY A 121 6.35 9.62 -15.97
C GLY A 121 7.01 9.27 -14.63
N ALA A 122 6.57 8.18 -13.98
CA ALA A 122 7.17 7.71 -12.74
C ALA A 122 8.64 7.25 -12.92
N ARG A 123 9.46 7.41 -11.87
CA ARG A 123 10.84 6.91 -11.84
C ARG A 123 11.00 5.76 -10.85
N MET A 124 11.42 4.61 -11.34
CA MET A 124 11.65 3.43 -10.50
C MET A 124 13.04 2.86 -10.76
N GLN A 125 13.89 2.91 -9.74
CA GLN A 125 15.24 2.32 -9.73
C GLN A 125 15.33 1.34 -8.56
N SER A 126 14.57 0.26 -8.65
CA SER A 126 14.39 -0.70 -7.56
C SER A 126 14.43 -2.14 -8.07
N LYS A 127 14.89 -3.06 -7.22
CA LYS A 127 14.65 -4.49 -7.42
C LYS A 127 13.24 -4.80 -6.97
N VAL A 128 12.39 -5.28 -7.88
CA VAL A 128 11.00 -5.64 -7.58
C VAL A 128 10.82 -7.14 -7.69
N THR A 129 10.29 -7.76 -6.64
CA THR A 129 9.91 -9.18 -6.62
C THR A 129 8.39 -9.25 -6.52
N ILE A 130 7.75 -9.82 -7.53
CA ILE A 130 6.29 -10.01 -7.54
C ILE A 130 5.98 -11.44 -7.09
N GLU A 131 5.44 -11.58 -5.88
CA GLU A 131 5.07 -12.86 -5.28
C GLU A 131 3.54 -12.97 -5.28
N LYS A 132 2.99 -13.89 -6.08
CA LYS A 132 1.57 -14.23 -5.95
C LYS A 132 1.41 -15.03 -4.68
N LYS A 133 0.74 -14.45 -3.67
CA LYS A 133 0.24 -15.25 -2.56
C LYS A 133 -1.01 -15.91 -3.11
N ASP A 134 -0.93 -17.21 -3.41
CA ASP A 134 -2.11 -18.00 -3.73
C ASP A 134 -3.07 -17.84 -2.56
N ILE A 135 -4.16 -17.11 -2.78
CA ILE A 135 -5.30 -17.16 -1.89
C ILE A 135 -5.84 -18.57 -2.13
N PRO A 136 -5.75 -19.51 -1.16
CA PRO A 136 -6.36 -20.81 -1.36
C PRO A 136 -7.83 -20.59 -1.72
N PRO A 137 -8.35 -21.25 -2.78
CA PRO A 137 -9.74 -21.09 -3.17
C PRO A 137 -10.61 -21.35 -1.94
N GLN A 138 -11.43 -20.36 -1.58
CA GLN A 138 -12.39 -20.49 -0.49
C GLN A 138 -13.46 -21.50 -0.93
N SER A 139 -13.20 -22.79 -0.71
CA SER A 139 -14.19 -23.85 -0.83
C SER A 139 -13.91 -24.93 0.20
N GLU A 140 -14.66 -24.88 1.31
CA GLU A 140 -15.36 -25.99 1.98
C GLU A 140 -16.01 -25.44 3.28
N LEU A 141 -17.30 -25.13 3.23
CA LEU A 141 -18.40 -25.93 3.83
C LEU A 141 -18.45 -25.90 5.36
N ILE A 142 -19.34 -25.06 5.92
CA ILE A 142 -20.22 -25.52 7.02
C ILE A 142 -21.63 -24.94 6.83
N THR A 143 -22.43 -25.61 6.02
CA THR A 143 -23.81 -25.99 6.39
C THR A 143 -23.99 -27.41 5.86
N PRO A 144 -24.64 -28.36 6.57
CA PRO A 144 -25.74 -28.17 7.53
C PRO A 144 -25.62 -28.99 8.83
N SER A 145 -26.35 -28.61 9.90
CA SER A 145 -27.25 -29.48 10.71
C SER A 145 -27.46 -29.00 12.15
N GLU A 146 -28.73 -28.71 12.46
CA GLU A 146 -29.46 -28.96 13.73
C GLU A 146 -28.91 -28.43 15.07
N ASN A 147 -29.65 -27.51 15.71
CA ASN A 147 -30.43 -27.84 16.90
C ASN A 147 -31.32 -26.68 17.40
N GLN A 148 -32.58 -27.06 17.67
CA GLN A 148 -33.73 -26.38 18.29
C GLN A 148 -34.70 -25.62 17.37
#